data_AF-A0A2E5YJV6-F1
#
_entry.id   AF-A0A2E5YJV6-F1
#
_cell.length_a   1.000
_cell.length_b   1.000
_cell.length_c   1.000
_cell.angle_alpha   90.00
_cell.angle_beta   90.00
_cell.angle_gamma   90.00
#
_symmetry.space_group_name_H-M   'P 1'
#
loop_
_entity.id
_entity.type
_entity.pdbx_description
1 polymer ?
#
loop_
_entity_poly.entity_id
_entity_poly.type
_entity_poly.pdbx_seq_one_letter_code
_entity_poly.pdbx_strand_id
1 'polypeptide(L)'
;MRPPAQRPGRRVVEGYALDASGELIRSFSELRGVDLLDIAIVSGLSWVGIAWVREARARVALAGIVAITFMFWTAQWLDLRLTTSLLQGFMTIAALVLVVVFQDDLRRFFEGITLWVIRNVTPRPSGDVLDELGSLCFSLAHHRVGSLFVFPGRESLDRLLDGGQYLDGRVSEPLLRSLLDPGTPGHDGAIVIRGGQVARFGVHLPLSTEWAEIGAGGTRHAAALGLVERSDALCIVVSEERGEVSVAWRGRLTQVEDPVALRALVEKFLMRTAKRRHENWIESRLSLASRHWREGVLATTLATGLWVYTVPGATLDRSSKAIPVVIDNVPKGYRVSAIEPAAVDVEFEGRRRDLKMAPVEEFHVRVDGDLVAQGRRTFSVDADQVEHPPELRVVGMETIKVRLSVDTL
;
A
#
# COMPACT_ATOMS: atom_id res chain seq x y z
N MET A 1 -16.27 77.02 -2.83
CA MET A 1 -15.18 76.03 -3.02
C MET A 1 -15.42 74.85 -2.09
N ARG A 2 -15.81 73.70 -2.64
CA ARG A 2 -15.86 72.41 -1.95
C ARG A 2 -14.94 71.46 -2.73
N PRO A 3 -14.12 70.61 -2.07
CA PRO A 3 -13.25 69.67 -2.77
C PRO A 3 -14.06 68.50 -3.35
N PRO A 4 -13.56 67.82 -4.40
CA PRO A 4 -14.30 66.74 -5.06
C PRO A 4 -14.17 65.41 -4.31
N ALA A 5 -15.25 64.62 -4.39
CA ALA A 5 -15.40 63.30 -3.80
C ALA A 5 -14.52 62.25 -4.51
N GLN A 6 -13.75 61.49 -3.72
CA GLN A 6 -13.05 60.27 -4.17
C GLN A 6 -14.04 59.10 -4.30
N ARG A 7 -14.01 58.41 -5.44
CA ARG A 7 -14.72 57.14 -5.68
C ARG A 7 -13.94 55.98 -5.02
N PRO A 8 -14.60 54.98 -4.41
CA PRO A 8 -13.91 53.84 -3.83
C PRO A 8 -13.36 52.92 -4.92
N GLY A 9 -12.07 52.60 -4.78
CA GLY A 9 -11.29 51.81 -5.73
C GLY A 9 -11.71 50.35 -5.79
N ARG A 10 -12.00 49.90 -7.01
CA ARG A 10 -12.14 48.51 -7.43
C ARG A 10 -10.74 47.91 -7.63
N ARG A 11 -10.02 47.57 -6.55
CA ARG A 11 -8.72 46.84 -6.60
C ARG A 11 -8.45 46.11 -5.27
N VAL A 12 -9.11 44.99 -5.01
CA VAL A 12 -8.68 44.08 -3.91
C VAL A 12 -8.72 42.60 -4.32
N VAL A 13 -9.37 42.23 -5.43
CA VAL A 13 -9.58 40.80 -5.76
C VAL A 13 -8.48 40.22 -6.68
N GLU A 14 -7.70 41.04 -7.39
CA GLU A 14 -6.64 40.55 -8.30
C GLU A 14 -5.33 40.13 -7.59
N GLY A 15 -5.13 40.50 -6.32
CA GLY A 15 -3.89 40.19 -5.59
C GLY A 15 -3.77 38.75 -5.08
N TYR A 16 -4.90 38.10 -4.75
CA TYR A 16 -4.88 36.76 -4.12
C TYR A 16 -4.56 35.61 -5.11
N ALA A 17 -4.94 35.74 -6.38
CA ALA A 17 -4.74 34.67 -7.36
C ALA A 17 -3.30 34.60 -7.90
N LEU A 18 -2.58 35.72 -7.90
CA LEU A 18 -1.18 35.78 -8.33
C LEU A 18 -0.21 35.33 -7.22
N ASP A 19 -0.54 35.51 -5.95
CA ASP A 19 0.28 35.01 -4.84
C ASP A 19 0.20 33.49 -4.68
N ALA A 20 -0.99 32.88 -4.86
CA ALA A 20 -1.15 31.43 -4.72
C ALA A 20 -0.30 30.63 -5.74
N SER A 21 -0.12 31.15 -6.95
CA SER A 21 0.74 30.52 -7.96
C SER A 21 2.23 30.70 -7.65
N GLY A 22 2.63 31.82 -7.05
CA GLY A 22 4.00 32.06 -6.57
C GLY A 22 4.36 31.24 -5.32
N GLU A 23 3.41 31.05 -4.39
CA GLU A 23 3.57 30.21 -3.20
C GLU A 23 3.71 28.72 -3.55
N LEU A 24 2.96 28.24 -4.55
CA LEU A 24 3.11 26.88 -5.05
C LEU A 24 4.50 26.66 -5.64
N ILE A 25 4.98 27.57 -6.50
CA ILE A 25 6.30 27.47 -7.14
C ILE A 25 7.44 27.52 -6.10
N ARG A 26 7.31 28.34 -5.04
CA ARG A 26 8.28 28.37 -3.93
C ARG A 26 8.24 27.12 -3.06
N SER A 27 7.05 26.54 -2.82
CA SER A 27 6.89 25.27 -2.09
C SER A 27 7.59 24.10 -2.80
N PHE A 28 7.64 24.10 -4.14
CA PHE A 28 8.39 23.10 -4.91
C PHE A 28 9.92 23.27 -4.81
N SER A 29 10.42 24.47 -4.52
CA SER A 29 11.86 24.74 -4.43
C SER A 29 12.50 24.30 -3.09
N GLU A 30 11.69 23.96 -2.09
CA GLU A 30 12.11 23.51 -0.76
C GLU A 30 11.87 22.01 -0.50
N LEU A 31 11.55 21.24 -1.54
CA LEU A 31 11.30 19.80 -1.45
C LEU A 31 12.57 19.05 -1.01
N ARG A 32 12.53 18.47 0.18
CA ARG A 32 13.56 17.52 0.62
C ARG A 32 13.28 16.17 -0.05
N GLY A 33 14.32 15.35 -0.23
CA GLY A 33 14.15 13.98 -0.74
C GLY A 33 13.17 13.12 0.09
N VAL A 34 12.95 13.50 1.34
CA VAL A 34 11.95 12.91 2.25
C VAL A 34 10.51 13.22 1.79
N ASP A 35 10.23 14.42 1.28
CA ASP A 35 8.90 14.79 0.76
C ASP A 35 8.59 14.01 -0.53
N LEU A 36 9.61 13.81 -1.39
CA LEU A 36 9.49 12.97 -2.59
C LEU A 36 9.24 11.50 -2.23
N LEU A 37 9.92 10.99 -1.19
CA LEU A 37 9.72 9.64 -0.69
C LEU A 37 8.31 9.47 -0.12
N ASP A 38 7.80 10.45 0.63
CA ASP A 38 6.44 10.43 1.17
C ASP A 38 5.39 10.41 0.05
N ILE A 39 5.52 11.29 -0.95
CA ILE A 39 4.64 11.30 -2.14
C ILE A 39 4.71 9.96 -2.89
N ALA A 40 5.90 9.36 -3.01
CA ALA A 40 6.06 8.06 -3.65
C ALA A 40 5.38 6.93 -2.87
N ILE A 41 5.51 6.93 -1.53
CA ILE A 41 4.85 5.94 -0.66
C ILE A 41 3.32 6.09 -0.73
N VAL A 42 2.81 7.31 -0.58
CA VAL A 42 1.36 7.58 -0.62
C VAL A 42 0.78 7.29 -2.00
N SER A 43 1.49 7.62 -3.08
CA SER A 43 1.09 7.27 -4.45
C SER A 43 1.09 5.75 -4.66
N GLY A 44 2.10 5.04 -4.15
CA GLY A 44 2.14 3.58 -4.17
C GLY A 44 0.97 2.93 -3.43
N LEU A 45 0.68 3.39 -2.21
CA LEU A 45 -0.47 2.93 -1.40
C LEU A 45 -1.80 3.22 -2.10
N SER A 46 -1.94 4.41 -2.69
CA SER A 46 -3.13 4.81 -3.44
C SER A 46 -3.32 3.96 -4.70
N TRP A 47 -2.24 3.67 -5.42
CA TRP A 47 -2.28 2.79 -6.60
C TRP A 47 -2.71 1.37 -6.24
N VAL A 48 -2.19 0.83 -5.14
CA VAL A 48 -2.62 -0.47 -4.60
C VAL A 48 -4.11 -0.43 -4.23
N GLY A 49 -4.57 0.62 -3.54
CA GLY A 49 -5.97 0.80 -3.19
C GLY A 49 -6.89 0.83 -4.42
N ILE A 50 -6.52 1.61 -5.46
CA ILE A 50 -7.29 1.71 -6.71
C ILE A 50 -7.32 0.36 -7.45
N ALA A 51 -6.20 -0.38 -7.46
CA ALA A 51 -6.16 -1.71 -8.06
C ALA A 51 -7.08 -2.70 -7.32
N TRP A 52 -7.16 -2.60 -5.99
CA TRP A 52 -8.02 -3.44 -5.14
C TRP A 52 -9.51 -3.16 -5.37
N VAL A 53 -9.86 -1.89 -5.59
CA VAL A 53 -11.24 -1.46 -5.90
C VAL A 53 -11.75 -2.03 -7.22
N ARG A 54 -10.91 -2.59 -8.11
CA ARG A 54 -11.40 -3.20 -9.36
C ARG A 54 -12.21 -4.47 -9.17
N GLU A 55 -12.10 -5.15 -8.03
CA GLU A 55 -12.94 -6.31 -7.73
C GLU A 55 -14.41 -5.90 -7.59
N ALA A 56 -15.32 -6.62 -8.25
CA ALA A 56 -16.74 -6.27 -8.26
C ALA A 56 -17.34 -6.15 -6.84
N ARG A 57 -16.86 -6.97 -5.90
CA ARG A 57 -17.25 -6.93 -4.48
C ARG A 57 -16.74 -5.65 -3.79
N ALA A 58 -15.48 -5.28 -4.02
CA ALA A 58 -14.87 -4.08 -3.46
C ALA A 58 -15.54 -2.79 -3.97
N ARG A 59 -15.96 -2.73 -5.24
CA ARG A 59 -16.69 -1.57 -5.79
C ARG A 59 -18.02 -1.32 -5.08
N VAL A 60 -18.81 -2.36 -4.85
CA VAL A 60 -20.12 -2.24 -4.21
C VAL A 60 -19.96 -1.80 -2.75
N ALA A 61 -19.01 -2.39 -2.02
CA ALA A 61 -18.72 -1.99 -0.65
C ALA A 61 -18.23 -0.54 -0.56
N LEU A 62 -17.29 -0.15 -1.43
CA LEU A 62 -16.79 1.23 -1.47
C LEU A 62 -17.89 2.24 -1.81
N ALA A 63 -18.74 1.95 -2.80
CA ALA A 63 -19.86 2.80 -3.14
C ALA A 63 -20.81 2.99 -1.95
N GLY A 64 -21.07 1.92 -1.19
CA GLY A 64 -21.83 1.98 0.06
C GLY A 64 -21.19 2.89 1.11
N ILE A 65 -19.89 2.71 1.39
CA ILE A 65 -19.14 3.53 2.35
C ILE A 65 -19.18 5.01 1.95
N VAL A 66 -18.95 5.31 0.68
CA VAL A 66 -18.98 6.69 0.16
C VAL A 66 -20.38 7.29 0.30
N ALA A 67 -21.44 6.54 -0.05
CA ALA A 67 -22.81 7.01 0.08
C ALA A 67 -23.19 7.31 1.54
N ILE A 68 -22.83 6.43 2.48
CA ILE A 68 -23.12 6.61 3.90
C ILE A 68 -22.32 7.80 4.47
N THR A 69 -21.04 7.92 4.10
CA THR A 69 -20.19 9.03 4.54
C THR A 69 -20.71 10.38 4.01
N PHE A 70 -21.15 10.41 2.75
CA PHE A 70 -21.77 11.59 2.15
C PHE A 70 -23.06 11.98 2.87
N MET A 71 -23.91 10.99 3.19
CA MET A 71 -25.14 11.20 3.95
C MET A 71 -24.85 11.73 5.37
N PHE A 72 -23.82 11.22 6.04
CA PHE A 72 -23.37 11.70 7.35
C PHE A 72 -22.88 13.15 7.29
N TRP A 73 -22.04 13.48 6.31
CA TRP A 73 -21.55 14.85 6.11
C TRP A 73 -22.69 15.84 5.82
N THR A 74 -23.65 15.43 4.99
CA THR A 74 -24.85 16.22 4.71
C THR A 74 -25.71 16.43 5.97
N ALA A 75 -25.86 15.39 6.80
CA ALA A 75 -26.60 15.49 8.06
C ALA A 75 -25.94 16.45 9.06
N GLN A 76 -24.61 16.47 9.13
CA GLN A 76 -23.86 17.45 9.94
C GLN A 76 -24.03 18.87 9.40
N TRP A 77 -23.93 19.04 8.08
CA TRP A 77 -24.07 20.35 7.44
C TRP A 77 -25.45 20.96 7.65
N LEU A 78 -26.50 20.12 7.70
CA LEU A 78 -27.88 20.51 7.98
C LEU A 78 -28.22 20.55 9.49
N ASP A 79 -27.24 20.32 10.38
CA ASP A 79 -27.38 20.26 11.84
C ASP A 79 -28.47 19.26 12.33
N LEU A 80 -28.65 18.16 11.60
CA LEU A 80 -29.63 17.11 11.93
C LEU A 80 -29.08 16.21 13.07
N ARG A 81 -29.29 16.63 14.32
CA ARG A 81 -28.74 15.94 15.51
C ARG A 81 -29.13 14.47 15.63
N LEU A 82 -30.41 14.14 15.45
CA LEU A 82 -30.90 12.75 15.55
C LEU A 82 -30.29 11.87 14.45
N THR A 83 -30.32 12.35 13.20
CA THR A 83 -29.77 11.65 12.04
C THR A 83 -28.27 11.44 12.17
N THR A 84 -27.53 12.46 12.62
CA THR A 84 -26.08 12.38 12.86
C THR A 84 -25.76 11.34 13.92
N SER A 85 -26.52 11.32 15.03
CA SER A 85 -26.33 10.34 16.12
C SER A 85 -26.63 8.90 15.66
N LEU A 86 -27.71 8.71 14.88
CA LEU A 86 -28.06 7.41 14.31
C LEU A 86 -27.02 6.92 13.30
N LEU A 87 -26.56 7.79 12.40
CA LEU A 87 -25.53 7.46 11.41
C LEU A 87 -24.18 7.17 12.06
N GLN A 88 -23.82 7.85 13.15
CA GLN A 88 -22.60 7.56 13.90
C GLN A 88 -22.63 6.15 14.53
N GLY A 89 -23.76 5.77 15.14
CA GLY A 89 -23.97 4.41 15.64
C GLY A 89 -23.92 3.37 14.52
N PHE A 90 -24.59 3.65 13.40
CA PHE A 90 -24.59 2.80 12.22
C PHE A 90 -23.18 2.63 11.63
N MET A 91 -22.39 3.70 11.50
CA MET A 91 -21.00 3.64 11.00
C MET A 91 -20.10 2.78 11.88
N THR A 92 -20.31 2.80 13.20
CA THR A 92 -19.56 1.95 14.14
C THR A 92 -19.82 0.46 13.87
N ILE A 93 -21.09 0.09 13.72
CA ILE A 93 -21.50 -1.29 13.42
C ILE A 93 -21.06 -1.67 12.00
N ALA A 94 -21.24 -0.78 11.02
CA ALA A 94 -20.86 -1.00 9.63
C ALA A 94 -19.35 -1.22 9.50
N ALA A 95 -18.51 -0.49 10.24
CA ALA A 95 -17.07 -0.71 10.27
C ALA A 95 -16.71 -2.10 10.81
N LEU A 96 -17.37 -2.56 11.88
CA LEU A 96 -17.17 -3.90 12.41
C LEU A 96 -17.57 -4.99 11.39
N VAL A 97 -18.76 -4.87 10.81
CA VAL A 97 -19.25 -5.80 9.77
C VAL A 97 -18.33 -5.79 8.56
N LEU A 98 -17.84 -4.62 8.15
CA LEU A 98 -16.87 -4.49 7.06
C LEU A 98 -15.61 -5.31 7.37
N VAL A 99 -15.02 -5.16 8.56
CA VAL A 99 -13.83 -5.94 8.95
C VAL A 99 -14.12 -7.44 8.91
N VAL A 100 -15.28 -7.88 9.39
CA VAL A 100 -15.66 -9.31 9.38
C VAL A 100 -15.86 -9.83 7.95
N VAL A 101 -16.57 -9.09 7.09
CA VAL A 101 -16.83 -9.46 5.70
C VAL A 101 -15.54 -9.48 4.87
N PHE A 102 -14.64 -8.52 5.12
CA PHE A 102 -13.35 -8.40 4.44
C PHE A 102 -12.21 -9.09 5.18
N GLN A 103 -12.48 -9.86 6.23
CA GLN A 103 -11.45 -10.53 7.03
C GLN A 103 -10.56 -11.41 6.16
N ASP A 104 -11.18 -12.18 5.26
CA ASP A 104 -10.46 -13.02 4.31
C ASP A 104 -9.63 -12.16 3.34
N ASP A 105 -10.17 -11.08 2.80
CA ASP A 105 -9.45 -10.23 1.85
C ASP A 105 -8.24 -9.51 2.48
N LEU A 106 -8.35 -9.07 3.73
CA LEU A 106 -7.23 -8.53 4.52
C LEU A 106 -6.16 -9.61 4.72
N ARG A 107 -6.54 -10.82 5.12
CA ARG A 107 -5.61 -11.95 5.23
C ARG A 107 -4.92 -12.24 3.89
N ARG A 108 -5.66 -12.22 2.77
CA ARG A 108 -5.14 -12.44 1.41
C ARG A 108 -4.12 -11.37 1.01
N PHE A 109 -4.34 -10.12 1.40
CA PHE A 109 -3.40 -9.02 1.16
C PHE A 109 -2.05 -9.27 1.85
N PHE A 110 -2.08 -9.68 3.13
CA PHE A 110 -0.85 -10.02 3.87
C PHE A 110 -0.17 -11.29 3.37
N GLU A 111 -0.94 -12.31 2.96
CA GLU A 111 -0.40 -13.52 2.31
C GLU A 111 0.30 -13.17 0.99
N GLY A 112 -0.28 -12.28 0.17
CA GLY A 112 0.32 -11.81 -1.07
C GLY A 112 1.63 -11.05 -0.87
N ILE A 113 1.70 -10.22 0.18
CA ILE A 113 2.95 -9.55 0.60
C ILE A 113 3.97 -10.57 1.09
N THR A 114 3.54 -11.59 1.84
CA THR A 114 4.44 -12.63 2.36
C THR A 114 4.99 -13.51 1.25
N LEU A 115 4.17 -13.89 0.26
CA LEU A 115 4.62 -14.61 -0.93
C LEU A 115 5.46 -13.73 -1.88
N TRP A 116 5.28 -12.41 -1.85
CA TRP A 116 6.18 -11.45 -2.50
C TRP A 116 7.59 -11.47 -1.87
N VAL A 117 7.68 -11.69 -0.54
CA VAL A 117 8.96 -11.85 0.18
C VAL A 117 9.54 -13.26 0.02
N ILE A 118 8.71 -14.30 0.09
CA ILE A 118 9.15 -15.71 0.10
C ILE A 118 9.01 -16.29 -1.30
N ARG A 119 10.09 -16.20 -2.08
CA ARG A 119 10.17 -16.77 -3.43
C ARG A 119 10.25 -18.30 -3.37
N ASN A 120 9.09 -18.99 -3.32
CA ASN A 120 9.03 -20.46 -3.40
C ASN A 120 9.40 -20.94 -4.81
N VAL A 121 10.70 -21.08 -5.08
CA VAL A 121 11.23 -21.62 -6.34
C VAL A 121 10.64 -23.00 -6.55
N THR A 122 9.76 -23.13 -7.53
CA THR A 122 9.32 -24.44 -8.00
C THR A 122 10.50 -25.04 -8.75
N PRO A 123 11.06 -26.17 -8.27
CA PRO A 123 12.11 -26.86 -9.02
C PRO A 123 11.59 -27.23 -10.41
N ARG A 124 12.48 -27.34 -11.40
CA ARG A 124 12.08 -27.92 -12.69
C ARG A 124 12.07 -29.44 -12.56
N PRO A 125 11.03 -30.14 -13.05
CA PRO A 125 11.14 -31.58 -13.27
C PRO A 125 12.31 -31.86 -14.23
N SER A 126 13.02 -32.97 -14.03
CA SER A 126 14.01 -33.44 -15.00
C SER A 126 13.33 -33.84 -16.31
N GLY A 127 14.06 -33.79 -17.43
CA GLY A 127 13.53 -34.18 -18.74
C GLY A 127 12.92 -35.57 -18.73
N ASP A 128 13.58 -36.51 -18.05
CA ASP A 128 13.14 -37.91 -17.91
C ASP A 128 11.74 -38.04 -17.28
N VAL A 129 11.37 -37.17 -16.34
CA VAL A 129 10.05 -37.20 -15.69
C VAL A 129 8.96 -36.76 -16.66
N LEU A 130 9.26 -35.83 -17.58
CA LEU A 130 8.31 -35.39 -18.60
C LEU A 130 8.09 -36.47 -19.66
N ASP A 131 9.15 -37.22 -20.01
CA ASP A 131 9.05 -38.37 -20.90
C ASP A 131 8.18 -39.47 -20.29
N GLU A 132 8.48 -39.85 -19.05
CA GLU A 132 7.75 -40.88 -18.31
C GLU A 132 6.27 -40.49 -18.17
N LEU A 133 5.98 -39.23 -17.86
CA LEU A 133 4.61 -38.75 -17.74
C LEU A 133 3.88 -38.71 -19.09
N GLY A 134 4.56 -38.32 -20.16
CA GLY A 134 4.01 -38.35 -21.52
C GLY A 134 3.62 -39.76 -21.94
N SER A 135 4.54 -40.71 -21.83
CA SER A 135 4.29 -42.12 -22.13
C SER A 135 3.18 -42.71 -21.24
N LEU A 136 3.16 -42.38 -19.95
CA LEU A 136 2.11 -42.82 -19.03
C LEU A 136 0.74 -42.29 -19.46
N CYS A 137 0.58 -41.00 -19.78
CA CYS A 137 -0.71 -40.44 -20.19
C CYS A 137 -1.32 -41.18 -21.39
N PHE A 138 -0.50 -41.52 -22.40
CA PHE A 138 -0.95 -42.27 -23.57
C PHE A 138 -1.21 -43.74 -23.27
N SER A 139 -0.45 -44.35 -22.35
CA SER A 139 -0.77 -45.70 -21.85
C SER A 139 -2.09 -45.73 -21.09
N LEU A 140 -2.35 -44.76 -20.21
CA LEU A 140 -3.63 -44.62 -19.50
C LEU A 140 -4.79 -44.41 -20.47
N ALA A 141 -4.61 -43.59 -21.51
CA ALA A 141 -5.57 -43.40 -22.59
C ALA A 141 -5.91 -44.72 -23.31
N HIS A 142 -4.89 -45.51 -23.66
CA HIS A 142 -5.08 -46.83 -24.28
C HIS A 142 -5.89 -47.79 -23.40
N HIS A 143 -5.66 -47.76 -22.09
CA HIS A 143 -6.41 -48.54 -21.10
C HIS A 143 -7.69 -47.87 -20.61
N ARG A 144 -8.07 -46.71 -21.17
CA ARG A 144 -9.26 -45.94 -20.77
C ARG A 144 -9.31 -45.61 -19.27
N VAL A 145 -8.17 -45.34 -18.68
CA VAL A 145 -8.06 -44.91 -17.27
C VAL A 145 -8.11 -43.39 -17.22
N GLY A 146 -9.20 -42.85 -16.68
CA GLY A 146 -9.39 -41.41 -16.52
C GLY A 146 -8.39 -40.81 -15.55
N SER A 147 -7.72 -39.72 -15.93
CA SER A 147 -6.77 -39.03 -15.06
C SER A 147 -6.73 -37.53 -15.31
N LEU A 148 -6.32 -36.79 -14.28
CA LEU A 148 -6.24 -35.33 -14.30
C LEU A 148 -4.99 -34.86 -13.55
N PHE A 149 -4.01 -34.36 -14.30
CA PHE A 149 -2.75 -33.85 -13.76
C PHE A 149 -2.71 -32.33 -13.83
N VAL A 150 -2.26 -31.67 -12.77
CA VAL A 150 -2.21 -30.22 -12.65
C VAL A 150 -0.77 -29.76 -12.44
N PHE A 151 -0.31 -28.86 -13.30
CA PHE A 151 0.99 -28.20 -13.21
C PHE A 151 0.78 -26.74 -12.79
N PRO A 152 1.17 -26.35 -11.56
CA PRO A 152 1.03 -24.99 -11.09
C PRO A 152 1.82 -23.99 -11.95
N GLY A 153 1.19 -22.86 -12.22
CA GLY A 153 1.82 -21.71 -12.86
C GLY A 153 2.56 -20.83 -11.86
N ARG A 154 2.39 -19.51 -11.98
CA ARG A 154 2.95 -18.51 -11.06
C ARG A 154 2.02 -18.22 -9.90
N GLU A 155 0.72 -18.32 -10.13
CA GLU A 155 -0.30 -18.07 -9.12
C GLU A 155 -0.40 -19.27 -8.18
N SER A 156 -0.65 -19.02 -6.89
CA SER A 156 -0.90 -20.13 -5.96
C SER A 156 -2.25 -20.74 -6.25
N LEU A 157 -2.30 -22.08 -6.31
CA LEU A 157 -3.52 -22.84 -6.54
C LEU A 157 -4.28 -23.15 -5.24
N ASP A 158 -3.73 -22.86 -4.06
CA ASP A 158 -4.29 -23.30 -2.78
C ASP A 158 -5.75 -22.88 -2.54
N ARG A 159 -6.20 -21.78 -3.18
CA ARG A 159 -7.58 -21.25 -3.08
C ARG A 159 -8.55 -21.83 -4.11
N LEU A 160 -8.03 -22.58 -5.07
CA LEU A 160 -8.78 -23.22 -6.15
C LEU A 160 -8.83 -24.74 -5.98
N LEU A 161 -8.07 -25.29 -5.03
CA LEU A 161 -7.98 -26.72 -4.79
C LEU A 161 -8.61 -27.06 -3.44
N ASP A 162 -9.67 -27.86 -3.48
CA ASP A 162 -10.37 -28.32 -2.28
C ASP A 162 -10.04 -29.79 -1.97
N GLY A 163 -9.79 -30.09 -0.69
CA GLY A 163 -9.49 -31.46 -0.25
C GLY A 163 -8.24 -32.07 -0.90
N GLY A 164 -8.03 -33.37 -0.71
CA GLY A 164 -6.84 -34.10 -1.19
C GLY A 164 -5.70 -34.17 -0.16
N GLN A 165 -4.77 -35.10 -0.41
CA GLN A 165 -3.72 -35.51 0.53
C GLN A 165 -2.32 -35.13 0.01
N TYR A 166 -1.47 -34.62 0.91
CA TYR A 166 -0.07 -34.33 0.61
C TYR A 166 0.73 -35.63 0.52
N LEU A 167 1.70 -35.69 -0.41
CA LEU A 167 2.51 -36.88 -0.62
C LEU A 167 4.01 -36.57 -0.75
N ASP A 168 4.36 -35.54 -1.51
CA ASP A 168 5.74 -35.14 -1.83
C ASP A 168 6.60 -36.30 -2.42
N GLY A 169 5.95 -37.23 -3.13
CA GLY A 169 6.59 -38.38 -3.75
C GLY A 169 7.18 -38.05 -5.12
N ARG A 170 8.33 -38.63 -5.47
CA ARG A 170 8.89 -38.49 -6.83
C ARG A 170 7.93 -39.08 -7.86
N VAL A 171 7.63 -38.33 -8.92
CA VAL A 171 6.83 -38.83 -10.04
C VAL A 171 7.50 -40.07 -10.61
N SER A 172 6.72 -41.15 -10.69
CA SER A 172 7.10 -42.41 -11.33
C SER A 172 5.84 -43.13 -11.79
N GLU A 173 5.95 -43.94 -12.84
CA GLU A 173 4.84 -44.71 -13.39
C GLU A 173 4.14 -45.61 -12.34
N PRO A 174 4.85 -46.39 -11.50
CA PRO A 174 4.20 -47.23 -10.49
C PRO A 174 3.40 -46.42 -9.48
N LEU A 175 3.92 -45.26 -9.06
CA LEU A 175 3.25 -44.38 -8.10
C LEU A 175 1.96 -43.83 -8.72
N LEU A 176 2.03 -43.27 -9.92
CA LEU A 176 0.87 -42.66 -10.56
C LEU A 176 -0.20 -43.69 -10.90
N ARG A 177 0.18 -44.90 -11.35
CA ARG A 177 -0.77 -46.00 -11.55
C ARG A 177 -1.46 -46.41 -10.25
N SER A 178 -0.72 -46.49 -9.14
CA SER A 178 -1.30 -46.82 -7.84
C SER A 178 -2.28 -45.75 -7.34
N LEU A 179 -1.99 -44.46 -7.58
CA LEU A 179 -2.89 -43.35 -7.21
C LEU A 179 -4.15 -43.31 -8.09
N LEU A 180 -4.07 -43.79 -9.32
CA LEU A 180 -5.18 -43.80 -10.28
C LEU A 180 -5.98 -45.12 -10.27
N ASP A 181 -5.64 -46.05 -9.38
CA ASP A 181 -6.38 -47.31 -9.23
C ASP A 181 -7.81 -47.02 -8.71
N PRO A 182 -8.86 -47.42 -9.46
CA PRO A 182 -10.26 -47.22 -9.07
C PRO A 182 -10.63 -47.80 -7.69
N GLY A 183 -9.88 -48.80 -7.21
CA GLY A 183 -10.07 -49.40 -5.90
C GLY A 183 -9.56 -48.55 -4.74
N THR A 184 -8.87 -47.43 -5.00
CA THR A 184 -8.23 -46.60 -3.97
C THR A 184 -8.89 -45.23 -3.85
N PRO A 185 -8.90 -44.59 -2.67
CA PRO A 185 -9.42 -43.22 -2.54
C PRO A 185 -8.65 -42.16 -3.34
N GLY A 186 -7.49 -42.50 -3.92
CA GLY A 186 -6.63 -41.55 -4.63
C GLY A 186 -7.08 -41.24 -6.07
N HIS A 187 -7.92 -42.10 -6.68
CA HIS A 187 -8.30 -41.97 -8.09
C HIS A 187 -9.37 -40.90 -8.34
N ASP A 188 -10.04 -40.46 -7.29
CA ASP A 188 -11.09 -39.45 -7.36
C ASP A 188 -10.49 -38.05 -7.14
N GLY A 189 -10.51 -37.25 -8.21
CA GLY A 189 -9.90 -35.92 -8.25
C GLY A 189 -8.61 -35.84 -9.06
N ALA A 190 -7.87 -34.76 -8.85
CA ALA A 190 -6.67 -34.43 -9.59
C ALA A 190 -5.38 -34.67 -8.80
N ILE A 191 -4.28 -34.75 -9.54
CA ILE A 191 -2.92 -34.91 -9.02
C ILE A 191 -2.11 -33.66 -9.35
N VAL A 192 -1.62 -32.96 -8.33
CA VAL A 192 -0.81 -31.75 -8.47
C VAL A 192 0.66 -32.14 -8.52
N ILE A 193 1.32 -31.79 -9.62
CA ILE A 193 2.73 -32.10 -9.86
C ILE A 193 3.55 -30.81 -9.78
N ARG A 194 4.53 -30.79 -8.87
CA ARG A 194 5.42 -29.66 -8.62
C ARG A 194 6.87 -30.13 -8.65
N GLY A 195 7.66 -29.60 -9.59
CA GLY A 195 9.09 -29.90 -9.68
C GLY A 195 9.45 -31.37 -9.80
N GLY A 196 8.61 -32.16 -10.49
CA GLY A 196 8.83 -33.60 -10.67
C GLY A 196 8.41 -34.45 -9.47
N GLN A 197 7.70 -33.86 -8.50
CA GLN A 197 7.09 -34.54 -7.38
C GLN A 197 5.57 -34.39 -7.42
N VAL A 198 4.87 -35.41 -6.95
CA VAL A 198 3.43 -35.35 -6.64
C VAL A 198 3.29 -34.62 -5.32
N ALA A 199 2.92 -33.34 -5.37
CA ALA A 199 2.72 -32.51 -4.18
C ALA A 199 1.45 -32.91 -3.43
N ARG A 200 0.36 -33.13 -4.18
CA ARG A 200 -0.96 -33.47 -3.63
C ARG A 200 -1.74 -34.34 -4.61
N PHE A 201 -2.57 -35.25 -4.11
CA PHE A 201 -3.47 -36.08 -4.93
C PHE A 201 -4.88 -36.11 -4.35
N GLY A 202 -5.86 -36.50 -5.16
CA GLY A 202 -7.27 -36.49 -4.80
C GLY A 202 -7.82 -35.08 -4.54
N VAL A 203 -7.30 -34.08 -5.24
CA VAL A 203 -7.75 -32.68 -5.08
C VAL A 203 -8.96 -32.41 -5.98
N HIS A 204 -9.92 -31.65 -5.46
CA HIS A 204 -11.09 -31.22 -6.21
C HIS A 204 -10.83 -29.85 -6.83
N LEU A 205 -11.27 -29.67 -8.07
CA LEU A 205 -11.06 -28.48 -8.88
C LEU A 205 -12.41 -27.82 -9.17
N PRO A 206 -12.45 -26.50 -9.37
CA PRO A 206 -13.66 -25.83 -9.83
C PRO A 206 -14.03 -26.32 -11.24
N LEU A 207 -15.32 -26.52 -11.46
CA LEU A 207 -15.85 -26.90 -12.77
C LEU A 207 -16.18 -25.65 -13.59
N SER A 208 -15.79 -25.65 -14.86
CA SER A 208 -16.27 -24.66 -15.83
C SER A 208 -17.72 -24.94 -16.22
N THR A 209 -18.45 -23.88 -16.53
CA THR A 209 -19.81 -23.94 -17.10
C THR A 209 -19.83 -23.64 -18.60
N GLU A 210 -18.66 -23.47 -19.23
CA GLU A 210 -18.54 -23.16 -20.65
C GLU A 210 -18.61 -24.43 -21.51
N TRP A 211 -19.85 -24.88 -21.77
CA TRP A 211 -20.11 -26.12 -22.52
C TRP A 211 -19.55 -26.12 -23.94
N ALA A 212 -19.39 -24.95 -24.56
CA ALA A 212 -18.85 -24.85 -25.92
C ALA A 212 -17.37 -25.32 -25.98
N GLU A 213 -16.57 -24.99 -24.97
CA GLU A 213 -15.16 -25.40 -24.87
C GLU A 213 -15.01 -26.81 -24.28
N ILE A 214 -15.91 -27.24 -23.40
CA ILE A 214 -15.91 -28.61 -22.85
C ILE A 214 -16.25 -29.63 -23.95
N GLY A 215 -17.16 -29.28 -24.87
CA GLY A 215 -17.62 -30.15 -25.95
C GLY A 215 -18.21 -31.47 -25.40
N ALA A 216 -17.76 -32.60 -25.95
CA ALA A 216 -18.13 -33.94 -25.47
C ALA A 216 -17.30 -34.41 -24.24
N GLY A 217 -16.70 -33.48 -23.49
CA GLY A 217 -15.87 -33.78 -22.32
C GLY A 217 -16.69 -34.08 -21.07
N GLY A 218 -16.25 -35.06 -20.28
CA GLY A 218 -16.81 -35.35 -18.95
C GLY A 218 -16.34 -34.38 -17.85
N THR A 219 -16.65 -34.70 -16.60
CA THR A 219 -16.37 -33.88 -15.41
C THR A 219 -14.89 -33.52 -15.25
N ARG A 220 -13.96 -34.42 -15.57
CA ARG A 220 -12.51 -34.14 -15.53
C ARG A 220 -12.08 -33.05 -16.53
N HIS A 221 -12.74 -32.95 -17.69
CA HIS A 221 -12.48 -31.88 -18.65
C HIS A 221 -13.05 -30.54 -18.15
N ALA A 222 -14.26 -30.56 -17.59
CA ALA A 222 -14.86 -29.38 -16.97
C ALA A 222 -14.03 -28.86 -15.78
N ALA A 223 -13.48 -29.77 -14.96
CA ALA A 223 -12.56 -29.47 -13.86
C ALA A 223 -11.24 -28.85 -14.34
N ALA A 224 -10.64 -29.44 -15.37
CA ALA A 224 -9.42 -28.90 -15.97
C ALA A 224 -9.66 -27.50 -16.53
N LEU A 225 -10.75 -27.30 -17.27
CA LEU A 225 -11.11 -26.02 -17.85
C LEU A 225 -11.39 -24.96 -16.77
N GLY A 226 -12.18 -25.31 -15.76
CA GLY A 226 -12.54 -24.38 -14.68
C GLY A 226 -11.34 -23.94 -13.85
N LEU A 227 -10.32 -24.79 -13.70
CA LEU A 227 -9.06 -24.37 -13.07
C LEU A 227 -8.28 -23.38 -13.94
N VAL A 228 -8.13 -23.63 -15.24
CA VAL A 228 -7.31 -22.79 -16.15
C VAL A 228 -8.00 -21.52 -16.64
N GLU A 229 -9.30 -21.39 -16.41
CA GLU A 229 -10.04 -20.12 -16.52
C GLU A 229 -9.72 -19.17 -15.36
N ARG A 230 -9.43 -19.75 -14.18
CA ARG A 230 -9.25 -19.03 -12.91
C ARG A 230 -7.79 -18.93 -12.47
N SER A 231 -6.86 -19.54 -13.21
CA SER A 231 -5.43 -19.55 -12.90
C SER A 231 -4.56 -19.69 -14.15
N ASP A 232 -3.26 -19.46 -13.98
CA ASP A 232 -2.27 -19.71 -15.03
C ASP A 232 -1.72 -21.14 -15.05
N ALA A 233 -2.37 -22.09 -14.36
CA ALA A 233 -2.01 -23.51 -14.38
C ALA A 233 -2.18 -24.15 -15.77
N LEU A 234 -1.48 -25.26 -15.97
CA LEU A 234 -1.70 -26.17 -17.10
C LEU A 234 -2.23 -27.48 -16.56
N CYS A 235 -3.29 -28.01 -17.17
CA CYS A 235 -3.85 -29.31 -16.82
C CYS A 235 -3.71 -30.30 -17.98
N ILE A 236 -3.43 -31.56 -17.66
CA ILE A 236 -3.48 -32.68 -18.62
C ILE A 236 -4.65 -33.57 -18.20
N VAL A 237 -5.52 -33.88 -19.15
CA VAL A 237 -6.72 -34.70 -18.94
C VAL A 237 -6.62 -35.93 -19.82
N VAL A 238 -6.87 -37.10 -19.25
CA VAL A 238 -7.05 -38.35 -20.00
C VAL A 238 -8.51 -38.77 -19.88
N SER A 239 -9.18 -38.97 -21.01
CA SER A 239 -10.58 -39.39 -21.06
C SER A 239 -10.73 -40.89 -20.79
N GLU A 240 -11.54 -41.25 -19.79
CA GLU A 240 -11.93 -42.65 -19.54
C GLU A 240 -12.92 -43.19 -20.60
N GLU A 241 -13.70 -42.32 -21.23
CA GLU A 241 -14.69 -42.74 -22.22
C GLU A 241 -14.08 -42.90 -23.61
N ARG A 242 -13.27 -41.91 -24.02
CA ARG A 242 -12.73 -41.81 -25.39
C ARG A 242 -11.30 -42.30 -25.52
N GLY A 243 -10.56 -42.42 -24.41
CA GLY A 243 -9.13 -42.75 -24.47
C GLY A 243 -8.30 -41.67 -25.17
N GLU A 244 -8.71 -40.41 -25.04
CA GLU A 244 -8.04 -39.25 -25.63
C GLU A 244 -7.28 -38.46 -24.57
N VAL A 245 -6.13 -37.91 -24.95
CA VAL A 245 -5.34 -37.02 -24.10
C VAL A 245 -5.58 -35.58 -24.53
N SER A 246 -5.93 -34.71 -23.59
CA SER A 246 -6.16 -33.28 -23.80
C SER A 246 -5.36 -32.44 -22.82
N VAL A 247 -5.00 -31.23 -23.24
CA VAL A 247 -4.35 -30.22 -22.40
C VAL A 247 -5.28 -29.04 -22.27
N ALA A 248 -5.53 -28.61 -21.02
CA ALA A 248 -6.22 -27.37 -20.73
C ALA A 248 -5.19 -26.31 -20.35
N TRP A 249 -5.22 -25.16 -21.02
CA TRP A 249 -4.36 -24.03 -20.70
C TRP A 249 -4.96 -22.70 -21.21
N ARG A 250 -4.98 -21.67 -20.36
CA ARG A 250 -5.54 -20.33 -20.66
C ARG A 250 -6.98 -20.36 -21.16
N GLY A 251 -7.84 -21.07 -20.44
CA GLY A 251 -9.27 -21.18 -20.76
C GLY A 251 -9.58 -21.89 -22.08
N ARG A 252 -8.67 -22.72 -22.59
CA ARG A 252 -8.89 -23.55 -23.78
C ARG A 252 -8.52 -24.99 -23.49
N LEU A 253 -9.27 -25.90 -24.10
CA LEU A 253 -9.03 -27.33 -24.06
C LEU A 253 -8.61 -27.81 -25.45
N THR A 254 -7.43 -28.43 -25.57
CA THR A 254 -6.89 -28.89 -26.85
C THR A 254 -6.47 -30.35 -26.76
N GLN A 255 -6.96 -31.18 -27.67
CA GLN A 255 -6.53 -32.57 -27.80
C GLN A 255 -5.08 -32.65 -28.29
N VAL A 256 -4.36 -33.66 -27.81
CA VAL A 256 -2.95 -33.92 -28.16
C VAL A 256 -2.83 -35.31 -28.76
N GLU A 257 -2.17 -35.41 -29.90
CA GLU A 257 -2.13 -36.63 -30.73
C GLU A 257 -1.05 -37.62 -30.29
N ASP A 258 0.08 -37.15 -29.75
CA ASP A 258 1.22 -38.02 -29.41
C ASP A 258 1.99 -37.57 -28.15
N PRO A 259 2.75 -38.49 -27.51
CA PRO A 259 3.53 -38.20 -26.30
C PRO A 259 4.58 -37.08 -26.48
N VAL A 260 5.17 -36.97 -27.68
CA VAL A 260 6.22 -35.98 -27.99
C VAL A 260 5.62 -34.57 -28.04
N ALA A 261 4.44 -34.42 -28.66
CA ALA A 261 3.67 -33.20 -28.67
C ALA A 261 3.24 -32.78 -27.25
N LEU A 262 2.79 -33.73 -26.42
CA LEU A 262 2.43 -33.47 -25.03
C LEU A 262 3.64 -32.97 -24.23
N ARG A 263 4.77 -33.67 -24.32
CA ARG A 263 6.02 -33.25 -23.69
C ARG A 263 6.38 -31.83 -24.10
N ALA A 264 6.38 -31.54 -25.41
CA ALA A 264 6.76 -30.23 -25.92
C ALA A 264 5.86 -29.11 -25.38
N LEU A 265 4.55 -29.36 -25.23
CA LEU A 265 3.61 -28.41 -24.63
C LEU A 265 3.90 -28.14 -23.15
N VAL A 266 4.10 -29.20 -22.36
CA VAL A 266 4.41 -29.10 -20.92
C VAL A 266 5.76 -28.42 -20.71
N GLU A 267 6.79 -28.81 -21.48
CA GLU A 267 8.12 -28.21 -21.41
C GLU A 267 8.07 -26.72 -21.77
N LYS A 268 7.35 -26.34 -22.83
CA LYS A 268 7.14 -24.93 -23.21
C LYS A 268 6.42 -24.13 -22.12
N PHE A 269 5.44 -24.74 -21.46
CA PHE A 269 4.77 -24.13 -20.31
C PHE A 269 5.75 -23.91 -19.15
N LEU A 270 6.48 -24.94 -18.74
CA LEU A 270 7.46 -24.87 -17.65
C LEU A 270 8.58 -23.88 -17.96
N MET A 271 9.04 -23.79 -19.21
CA MET A 271 10.00 -22.77 -19.64
C MET A 271 9.45 -21.35 -19.51
N ARG A 272 8.19 -21.11 -19.89
CA ARG A 272 7.55 -19.78 -19.75
C ARG A 272 7.33 -19.38 -18.29
N THR A 273 6.98 -20.34 -17.44
CA THR A 273 6.79 -20.12 -16.01
C THR A 273 8.13 -19.86 -15.33
N ALA A 274 9.20 -20.53 -15.75
CA ALA A 274 10.55 -20.34 -15.23
C ALA A 274 11.31 -19.11 -15.77
N LYS A 275 11.25 -18.80 -17.09
CA LYS A 275 12.04 -17.73 -17.74
C LYS A 275 11.60 -16.33 -17.29
N ARG A 276 10.29 -16.11 -17.11
CA ARG A 276 9.74 -14.82 -16.63
C ARG A 276 9.88 -14.60 -15.12
N ARG A 277 10.42 -15.60 -14.40
CA ARG A 277 10.76 -15.53 -12.98
C ARG A 277 12.15 -14.92 -12.73
N HIS A 278 12.96 -14.81 -13.79
CA HIS A 278 14.33 -14.28 -13.77
C HIS A 278 14.47 -12.91 -14.46
N GLU A 279 13.45 -12.40 -15.16
CA GLU A 279 13.48 -11.03 -15.70
C GLU A 279 13.38 -9.99 -14.59
N ASN A 280 14.28 -9.01 -14.61
CA ASN A 280 14.36 -7.93 -13.63
C ASN A 280 12.99 -7.25 -13.44
N TRP A 281 12.48 -7.38 -12.22
CA TRP A 281 11.17 -6.92 -11.73
C TRP A 281 10.84 -5.44 -12.05
N ILE A 282 11.86 -4.63 -12.33
CA ILE A 282 11.75 -3.21 -12.65
C ILE A 282 11.21 -2.96 -14.07
N GLU A 283 11.69 -3.69 -15.08
CA GLU A 283 11.33 -3.42 -16.49
C GLU A 283 9.93 -3.93 -16.85
N SER A 284 9.51 -5.04 -16.27
CA SER A 284 8.20 -5.64 -16.54
C SER A 284 7.06 -4.87 -15.86
N ARG A 285 7.29 -4.19 -14.73
CA ARG A 285 6.30 -3.28 -14.12
C ARG A 285 6.30 -1.88 -14.73
N LEU A 286 7.41 -1.36 -15.26
CA LEU A 286 7.41 -0.16 -16.11
C LEU A 286 6.54 -0.34 -17.37
N SER A 287 6.52 -1.56 -17.94
CA SER A 287 5.65 -1.90 -19.08
C SER A 287 4.17 -2.17 -18.72
N LEU A 288 3.86 -2.44 -17.45
CA LEU A 288 2.49 -2.54 -16.93
C LEU A 288 1.96 -1.18 -16.47
N ALA A 289 2.85 -0.34 -15.91
CA ALA A 289 2.60 1.07 -15.63
C ALA A 289 2.29 1.86 -16.90
N SER A 290 2.88 1.52 -18.05
CA SER A 290 2.52 2.13 -19.33
C SER A 290 1.14 1.70 -19.86
N ARG A 291 0.65 0.50 -19.49
CA ARG A 291 -0.70 0.03 -19.86
C ARG A 291 -1.82 0.56 -18.94
N HIS A 292 -1.48 0.93 -17.72
CA HIS A 292 -2.38 1.49 -16.69
C HIS A 292 -1.89 2.87 -16.19
N TRP A 293 -1.35 3.68 -17.11
CA TRP A 293 -0.73 4.95 -16.76
C TRP A 293 -1.75 5.95 -16.20
N ARG A 294 -3.02 5.82 -16.61
CA ARG A 294 -4.14 6.65 -16.15
C ARG A 294 -4.39 6.44 -14.65
N GLU A 295 -4.28 5.21 -14.15
CA GLU A 295 -4.40 4.90 -12.72
C GLU A 295 -3.20 5.44 -11.92
N GLY A 296 -1.99 5.36 -12.49
CA GLY A 296 -0.79 5.93 -11.88
C GLY A 296 -0.86 7.45 -11.75
N VAL A 297 -1.38 8.13 -12.80
CA VAL A 297 -1.63 9.58 -12.75
C VAL A 297 -2.72 9.91 -11.75
N LEU A 298 -3.84 9.18 -11.72
CA LEU A 298 -4.91 9.43 -10.75
C LEU A 298 -4.42 9.27 -9.31
N ALA A 299 -3.69 8.19 -9.01
CA ALA A 299 -3.11 7.94 -7.69
C ALA A 299 -2.11 9.03 -7.28
N THR A 300 -1.25 9.46 -8.21
CA THR A 300 -0.25 10.50 -7.95
C THR A 300 -0.90 11.86 -7.74
N THR A 301 -1.92 12.21 -8.53
CA THR A 301 -2.68 13.46 -8.36
C THR A 301 -3.43 13.47 -7.03
N LEU A 302 -4.03 12.35 -6.63
CA LEU A 302 -4.77 12.21 -5.37
C LEU A 302 -3.81 12.27 -4.17
N ALA A 303 -2.65 11.60 -4.25
CA ALA A 303 -1.59 11.67 -3.25
C ALA A 303 -0.99 13.07 -3.12
N THR A 304 -0.73 13.75 -4.25
CA THR A 304 -0.19 15.12 -4.27
C THR A 304 -1.21 16.10 -3.71
N GLY A 305 -2.49 15.98 -4.08
CA GLY A 305 -3.57 16.80 -3.56
C GLY A 305 -3.80 16.59 -2.05
N LEU A 306 -3.72 15.34 -1.59
CA LEU A 306 -3.78 15.02 -0.16
C LEU A 306 -2.59 15.63 0.58
N TRP A 307 -1.37 15.49 0.07
CA TRP A 307 -0.17 16.08 0.67
C TRP A 307 -0.26 17.61 0.79
N VAL A 308 -0.71 18.29 -0.27
CA VAL A 308 -0.94 19.75 -0.26
C VAL A 308 -2.02 20.14 0.77
N TYR A 309 -3.07 19.33 0.93
CA TYR A 309 -4.14 19.59 1.90
C TYR A 309 -3.71 19.31 3.35
N THR A 310 -3.01 18.21 3.60
CA THR A 310 -2.69 17.72 4.96
C THR A 310 -1.37 18.22 5.52
N VAL A 311 -0.47 18.76 4.68
CA VAL A 311 0.81 19.33 5.10
C VAL A 311 0.76 20.87 4.99
N PRO A 312 0.07 21.57 5.91
CA PRO A 312 0.09 23.03 5.98
C PRO A 312 1.43 23.49 6.59
N GLY A 313 2.50 23.49 5.80
CA GLY A 313 3.83 23.82 6.33
C GLY A 313 4.96 24.02 5.33
N ALA A 314 4.66 24.35 4.07
CA ALA A 314 5.66 24.82 3.10
C ALA A 314 5.81 26.36 3.06
N THR A 315 4.93 27.08 3.77
CA THR A 315 5.00 28.53 3.88
C THR A 315 5.79 28.93 5.12
N LEU A 316 6.65 29.95 4.97
CA LEU A 316 7.30 30.64 6.08
C LEU A 316 6.19 31.31 6.90
N ASP A 317 6.07 30.94 8.17
CA ASP A 317 5.10 31.50 9.10
C ASP A 317 5.85 32.41 10.09
N ARG A 318 5.22 33.50 10.52
CA ARG A 318 5.78 34.38 11.54
C ARG A 318 4.98 34.21 12.82
N SER A 319 5.63 33.78 13.88
CA SER A 319 4.98 33.51 15.16
C SER A 319 5.75 34.19 16.29
N SER A 320 5.01 34.94 17.10
CA SER A 320 5.53 35.49 18.36
C SER A 320 5.43 34.42 19.46
N LYS A 321 6.53 34.19 20.17
CA LYS A 321 6.58 33.35 21.38
C LYS A 321 7.13 34.17 22.56
N ALA A 322 6.49 34.03 23.72
CA ALA A 322 6.99 34.55 24.98
C ALA A 322 8.12 33.66 25.50
N ILE A 323 9.35 34.16 25.49
CA ILE A 323 10.55 33.44 25.91
C ILE A 323 10.93 33.85 27.34
N PRO A 324 11.19 32.89 28.25
CA PRO A 324 11.62 33.20 29.61
C PRO A 324 13.03 33.81 29.63
N VAL A 325 13.23 34.80 30.49
CA VAL A 325 14.55 35.40 30.72
C VAL A 325 15.31 34.59 31.77
N VAL A 326 16.48 34.08 31.40
CA VAL A 326 17.36 33.30 32.28
C VAL A 326 18.63 34.10 32.55
N ILE A 327 19.02 34.16 33.83
CA ILE A 327 20.19 34.93 34.27
C ILE A 327 21.34 33.96 34.46
N ASP A 328 22.44 34.20 33.75
CA ASP A 328 23.70 33.50 33.95
C ASP A 328 24.63 34.34 34.84
N ASN A 329 25.58 33.68 35.51
CA ASN A 329 26.62 34.31 36.35
C ASN A 329 26.10 35.19 37.50
N VAL A 330 25.28 34.65 38.42
CA VAL A 330 24.95 35.36 39.67
C VAL A 330 26.15 35.30 40.63
N PRO A 331 26.68 36.45 41.11
CA PRO A 331 27.80 36.46 42.06
C PRO A 331 27.49 35.68 43.35
N LYS A 332 28.48 34.96 43.90
CA LYS A 332 28.31 34.15 45.13
C LYS A 332 27.88 35.03 46.31
N GLY A 333 26.76 34.70 46.95
CA GLY A 333 26.20 35.46 48.09
C GLY A 333 24.96 36.29 47.77
N TYR A 334 24.42 36.19 46.56
CA TYR A 334 23.22 36.91 46.13
C TYR A 334 22.17 35.98 45.52
N ARG A 335 20.88 36.33 45.66
CA ARG A 335 19.74 35.66 45.03
C ARG A 335 18.90 36.69 44.27
N VAL A 336 18.46 36.32 43.07
CA VAL A 336 17.55 37.14 42.27
C VAL A 336 16.18 37.15 42.94
N SER A 337 15.68 38.33 43.30
CA SER A 337 14.39 38.50 43.99
C SER A 337 13.24 38.84 43.05
N ALA A 338 13.50 39.56 41.95
CA ALA A 338 12.51 39.84 40.92
C ALA A 338 13.15 40.10 39.55
N ILE A 339 12.47 39.62 38.49
CA ILE A 339 12.79 39.86 37.08
C ILE A 339 11.54 40.48 36.43
N GLU A 340 11.67 41.71 35.92
CA GLU A 340 10.57 42.41 35.25
C GLU A 340 10.99 42.89 33.85
N PRO A 341 10.37 42.42 32.75
CA PRO A 341 9.38 41.34 32.65
C PRO A 341 10.03 39.94 32.72
N ALA A 342 9.28 38.95 33.21
CA ALA A 342 9.76 37.56 33.34
C ALA A 342 9.89 36.81 32.00
N ALA A 343 9.24 37.32 30.96
CA ALA A 343 9.31 36.80 29.60
C ALA A 343 9.33 37.94 28.59
N VAL A 344 9.97 37.70 27.44
CA VAL A 344 10.05 38.63 26.32
C VAL A 344 9.42 38.00 25.09
N ASP A 345 8.51 38.74 24.44
CA ASP A 345 7.91 38.32 23.18
C ASP A 345 8.92 38.51 22.05
N VAL A 346 9.30 37.41 21.40
CA VAL A 346 10.22 37.41 20.27
C VAL A 346 9.51 36.84 19.05
N GLU A 347 9.58 37.55 17.92
CA GLU A 347 9.01 37.11 16.65
C GLU A 347 10.03 36.28 15.87
N PHE A 348 9.68 35.01 15.66
CA PHE A 348 10.47 34.07 14.86
C PHE A 348 9.83 33.89 13.49
N GLU A 349 10.66 33.90 12.45
CA GLU A 349 10.31 33.46 11.10
C GLU A 349 10.97 32.10 10.86
N GLY A 350 10.14 31.14 10.47
CA GLY A 350 10.59 29.78 10.21
C GLY A 350 9.48 28.94 9.63
N ARG A 351 9.78 27.68 9.30
CA ARG A 351 8.73 26.77 8.82
C ARG A 351 7.79 26.46 9.97
N ARG A 352 6.48 26.47 9.70
CA ARG A 352 5.43 26.25 10.71
C ARG A 352 5.57 24.94 11.50
N ARG A 353 6.18 23.91 10.90
CA ARG A 353 6.49 22.63 11.56
C ARG A 353 7.57 22.79 12.63
N ASP A 354 8.62 23.54 12.33
CA ASP A 354 9.77 23.75 13.22
C ASP A 354 9.38 24.69 14.37
N LEU A 355 8.54 25.70 14.08
CA LEU A 355 7.94 26.57 15.11
C LEU A 355 7.07 25.82 16.14
N LYS A 356 6.34 24.78 15.70
CA LYS A 356 5.45 23.97 16.56
C LYS A 356 6.17 22.83 17.28
N MET A 357 7.20 22.26 16.68
CA MET A 357 7.91 21.08 17.24
C MET A 357 9.17 21.43 18.03
N ALA A 358 9.67 22.66 17.95
CA ALA A 358 10.81 23.07 18.77
C ALA A 358 10.46 23.03 20.27
N PRO A 359 11.22 22.27 21.09
CA PRO A 359 10.99 22.17 22.52
C PRO A 359 11.17 23.53 23.20
N VAL A 360 10.32 23.81 24.20
CA VAL A 360 10.28 25.12 24.89
C VAL A 360 11.60 25.45 25.59
N GLU A 361 12.38 24.43 25.94
CA GLU A 361 13.65 24.51 26.67
C GLU A 361 14.81 25.10 25.84
N GLU A 362 14.72 25.07 24.51
CA GLU A 362 15.74 25.60 23.60
C GLU A 362 15.62 27.12 23.37
N PHE A 363 14.56 27.74 23.90
CA PHE A 363 14.33 29.18 23.80
C PHE A 363 14.62 29.85 25.14
N HIS A 364 15.74 30.57 25.25
CA HIS A 364 16.03 31.38 26.42
C HIS A 364 16.80 32.65 26.06
N VAL A 365 16.52 33.72 26.78
CA VAL A 365 17.25 34.98 26.69
C VAL A 365 18.30 34.99 27.79
N ARG A 366 19.60 35.08 27.43
CA ARG A 366 20.69 35.19 28.41
C ARG A 366 20.91 36.64 28.81
N VAL A 367 20.87 36.90 30.12
CA VAL A 367 21.28 38.18 30.70
C VAL A 367 22.42 37.92 31.68
N ASP A 368 23.58 38.53 31.43
CA ASP A 368 24.79 38.34 32.25
C ASP A 368 24.69 39.12 33.57
N GLY A 369 24.70 38.40 34.69
CA GLY A 369 24.55 38.92 36.05
C GLY A 369 25.83 39.43 36.70
N ASP A 370 26.98 39.32 36.04
CA ASP A 370 28.32 39.56 36.61
C ASP A 370 28.51 40.99 37.15
N LEU A 371 27.70 41.94 36.68
CA LEU A 371 27.78 43.37 37.03
C LEU A 371 26.77 43.81 38.12
N VAL A 372 26.10 42.88 38.79
CA VAL A 372 25.05 43.23 39.76
C VAL A 372 25.64 43.40 41.17
N ALA A 373 25.86 44.65 41.57
CA ALA A 373 26.03 45.02 42.98
C ALA A 373 24.64 45.26 43.62
N GLN A 374 24.49 44.97 44.92
CA GLN A 374 23.24 45.06 45.70
C GLN A 374 22.36 46.26 45.29
N GLY A 375 21.16 46.00 44.78
CA GLY A 375 20.24 47.03 44.28
C GLY A 375 19.52 46.66 43.00
N ARG A 376 18.89 47.65 42.35
CA ARG A 376 18.17 47.49 41.08
C ARG A 376 19.05 47.89 39.91
N ARG A 377 19.15 47.03 38.89
CA ARG A 377 19.85 47.35 37.65
C ARG A 377 18.99 47.00 36.45
N THR A 378 19.12 47.81 35.40
CA THR A 378 18.38 47.63 34.14
C THR A 378 19.36 47.22 33.05
N PHE A 379 19.06 46.15 32.34
CA PHE A 379 19.81 45.66 31.19
C PHE A 379 18.97 45.84 29.93
N SER A 380 19.59 46.25 28.82
CA SER A 380 18.97 46.17 27.49
C SER A 380 19.24 44.78 26.93
N VAL A 381 18.19 44.10 26.49
CA VAL A 381 18.32 42.83 25.77
C VAL A 381 18.23 43.10 24.28
N ASP A 382 19.25 42.68 23.56
CA ASP A 382 19.35 42.76 22.11
C ASP A 382 19.09 41.38 21.47
N ALA A 383 18.77 41.37 20.17
CA ALA A 383 18.36 40.15 19.45
C ALA A 383 19.45 39.07 19.35
N ASP A 384 20.70 39.40 19.62
CA ASP A 384 21.85 38.51 19.66
C ASP A 384 21.97 37.70 20.96
N GLN A 385 21.21 38.08 22.00
CA GLN A 385 21.17 37.39 23.30
C GLN A 385 20.05 36.34 23.40
N VAL A 386 19.31 36.12 22.31
CA VAL A 386 18.24 35.11 22.20
C VAL A 386 18.83 33.81 21.67
N GLU A 387 18.91 32.78 22.51
CA GLU A 387 19.21 31.43 22.03
C GLU A 387 17.96 30.81 21.42
N HIS A 388 18.12 30.27 20.21
CA HIS A 388 17.06 29.63 19.46
C HIS A 388 17.61 28.47 18.62
N PRO A 389 16.78 27.49 18.23
CA PRO A 389 17.15 26.44 17.30
C PRO A 389 17.69 27.03 15.98
N PRO A 390 18.74 26.46 15.38
CA PRO A 390 19.38 27.00 14.18
C PRO A 390 18.46 27.06 12.95
N GLU A 391 17.32 26.37 12.99
CA GLU A 391 16.29 26.34 11.95
C GLU A 391 15.36 27.57 11.96
N LEU A 392 15.41 28.41 13.00
CA LEU A 392 14.57 29.60 13.16
C LEU A 392 15.40 30.88 13.02
N ARG A 393 14.78 31.95 12.51
CA ARG A 393 15.40 33.27 12.42
C ARG A 393 14.61 34.29 13.23
N VAL A 394 15.29 35.07 14.07
CA VAL A 394 14.68 36.22 14.74
C VAL A 394 14.44 37.33 13.71
N VAL A 395 13.20 37.77 13.55
CA VAL A 395 12.81 38.78 12.55
C VAL A 395 12.38 40.10 13.18
N GLY A 396 11.87 40.04 14.41
CA GLY A 396 11.50 41.22 15.17
C GLY A 396 11.64 40.98 16.67
N MET A 397 12.34 41.88 17.34
CA MET A 397 12.36 41.99 18.79
C MET A 397 12.30 43.48 19.14
N GLU A 398 11.31 43.90 19.92
CA GLU A 398 11.35 45.23 20.53
C GLU A 398 12.45 45.22 21.60
N THR A 399 13.39 46.17 21.56
CA THR A 399 14.39 46.33 22.61
C THR A 399 13.69 46.59 23.95
N ILE A 400 13.67 45.59 24.81
CA ILE A 400 13.02 45.63 26.11
C ILE A 400 14.10 45.79 27.19
N LYS A 401 13.84 46.71 28.12
CA LYS A 401 14.66 46.94 29.30
C LYS A 401 14.26 45.96 30.39
N VAL A 402 15.08 44.95 30.64
CA VAL A 402 14.87 43.98 31.73
C VAL A 402 15.40 44.58 33.03
N ARG A 403 14.54 44.69 34.04
CA ARG A 403 14.89 45.14 35.38
C ARG A 403 15.17 43.94 36.26
N LEU A 404 16.34 43.93 36.85
CA LEU A 404 16.83 42.90 37.75
C LEU A 404 16.88 43.46 39.18
N SER A 405 16.26 42.76 40.13
CA SER A 405 16.40 43.04 41.56
C SER A 405 17.10 41.86 42.22
N VAL A 406 18.16 42.15 42.97
CA VAL A 406 19.01 41.13 43.59
C VAL A 406 19.22 41.45 45.06
N ASP A 407 18.94 40.46 45.91
CA ASP A 407 19.08 40.53 47.35
C ASP A 407 20.28 39.68 47.81
N THR A 408 20.83 39.99 48.97
CA THR A 408 21.85 39.15 49.62
C THR A 408 21.22 37.85 50.14
N LEU A 409 21.91 36.73 49.96
CA LEU A 409 21.48 35.39 50.40
C LEU A 409 21.27 35.26 51.91
#